data_AF-A0A1G2CJY9-F1
#
_entry.id   AF-A0A1G2CJY9-F1
#
_cell.length_a   1.000
_cell.length_b   1.000
_cell.length_c   1.000
_cell.angle_alpha   90.00
_cell.angle_beta   90.00
_cell.angle_gamma   90.00
#
_symmetry.space_group_name_H-M   'P 1'
#
loop_
_entity.id
_entity.type
_entity.pdbx_description
1 polymer ?
#
loop_
_entity_poly.entity_id
_entity_poly.type
_entity_poly.pdbx_seq_one_letter_code
_entity_poly.pdbx_strand_id
1 'polypeptide(L)'
;MFSKGWYEKVKKDRSVWGTLQKVESCLADSGVALPMLYKLRLAEFVLRLRKRFHKKFGLLIVFGWQNKWLKKYADLPDASQDIFKKHPVRIFRFQGEALQDLGNERFISKHLRELVNFDGAILVDKKGAIVRSGVYLEGLRPKIVVEKLYPGHASDLSSRFGFRKKVHARHLAAITVSYVLRGTTVYTLSEETGDFHIFERGKIVYSTARGETKAG
;
A
#
# COMPACT_ATOMS: atom_id res chain seq x y z
N MET A 1 21.50 12.70 1.65
CA MET A 1 22.33 11.47 1.77
C MET A 1 21.78 10.54 2.87
N PHE A 2 20.48 10.21 2.82
CA PHE A 2 19.75 9.54 3.92
C PHE A 2 19.40 8.07 3.64
N SER A 3 19.81 7.52 2.48
CA SER A 3 19.55 6.15 2.08
C SER A 3 20.49 5.14 2.77
N LYS A 4 21.81 5.39 2.81
CA LYS A 4 22.80 4.39 3.25
C LYS A 4 22.55 3.85 4.67
N GLY A 5 22.41 4.71 5.68
CA GLY A 5 22.21 4.26 7.07
C GLY A 5 20.92 3.46 7.27
N TRP A 6 19.87 3.77 6.52
CA TRP A 6 18.65 2.99 6.54
C TRP A 6 18.80 1.64 5.86
N TYR A 7 19.38 1.61 4.65
CA TYR A 7 19.64 0.36 3.92
C TYR A 7 20.46 -0.59 4.78
N GLU A 8 21.50 -0.11 5.47
CA GLU A 8 22.29 -0.92 6.39
C GLU A 8 21.48 -1.46 7.58
N LYS A 9 20.54 -0.68 8.11
CA LYS A 9 19.63 -1.15 9.18
C LYS A 9 18.68 -2.24 8.67
N VAL A 10 18.08 -2.07 7.49
CA VAL A 10 17.15 -3.07 6.91
C VAL A 10 17.89 -4.35 6.53
N LYS A 11 19.11 -4.23 5.99
CA LYS A 11 19.95 -5.36 5.58
C LYS A 11 20.25 -6.33 6.72
N LYS A 12 20.25 -5.86 7.98
CA LYS A 12 20.37 -6.71 9.17
C LYS A 12 19.16 -7.64 9.36
N ASP A 13 17.98 -7.25 8.89
CA ASP A 13 16.77 -8.07 8.89
C ASP A 13 16.62 -8.79 7.54
N ARG A 14 17.30 -9.95 7.39
CA ARG A 14 17.39 -10.69 6.12
C ARG A 14 16.03 -11.01 5.48
N SER A 15 14.99 -11.27 6.28
CA SER A 15 13.66 -11.62 5.74
C SER A 15 12.96 -10.42 5.11
N VAL A 16 13.08 -9.24 5.70
CA VAL A 16 12.57 -7.98 5.14
C VAL A 16 13.42 -7.55 3.95
N TRP A 17 14.75 -7.61 4.09
CA TRP A 17 15.70 -7.19 3.07
C TRP A 17 15.52 -7.92 1.74
N GLY A 18 15.49 -9.26 1.75
CA GLY A 18 15.35 -10.04 0.52
C GLY A 18 14.04 -9.78 -0.22
N THR A 19 12.97 -9.44 0.52
CA THR A 19 11.69 -9.05 -0.08
C THR A 19 11.76 -7.64 -0.66
N LEU A 20 12.39 -6.71 0.06
CA LEU A 20 12.49 -5.31 -0.32
C LEU A 20 13.35 -5.11 -1.58
N GLN A 21 14.41 -5.90 -1.78
CA GLN A 21 15.18 -5.88 -3.02
C GLN A 21 14.35 -6.26 -4.25
N LYS A 22 13.46 -7.25 -4.11
CA LYS A 22 12.55 -7.65 -5.19
C LYS A 22 11.54 -6.55 -5.48
N VAL A 23 10.99 -5.93 -4.44
CA VAL A 23 10.09 -4.78 -4.56
C VAL A 23 10.78 -3.63 -5.29
N GLU A 24 12.02 -3.30 -4.93
CA GLU A 24 12.81 -2.24 -5.57
C GLU A 24 12.98 -2.48 -7.07
N SER A 25 13.38 -3.70 -7.45
CA SER A 25 13.48 -4.11 -8.86
C SER A 25 12.15 -3.93 -9.60
N CYS A 26 11.05 -4.49 -9.08
CA CYS A 26 9.73 -4.39 -9.72
C CYS A 26 9.22 -2.94 -9.83
N LEU A 27 9.53 -2.09 -8.85
CA LEU A 27 9.09 -0.69 -8.84
C LEU A 27 9.92 0.19 -9.79
N ALA A 28 11.16 -0.19 -10.13
CA ALA A 28 11.99 0.59 -11.04
C ALA A 28 11.33 0.75 -12.42
N ASP A 29 10.63 -0.30 -12.88
CA ASP A 29 10.02 -0.36 -14.22
C ASP A 29 8.57 0.14 -14.26
N SER A 30 8.00 0.50 -13.10
CA SER A 30 6.56 0.75 -12.93
C SER A 30 6.05 2.08 -13.53
N GLY A 31 6.96 3.04 -13.74
CA GLY A 31 6.69 4.32 -14.40
C GLY A 31 5.88 5.34 -13.58
N VAL A 32 5.46 5.05 -12.34
CA VAL A 32 4.84 6.06 -11.45
C VAL A 32 5.92 6.93 -10.82
N ALA A 33 5.85 8.24 -11.10
CA ALA A 33 6.79 9.28 -10.65
C ALA A 33 6.60 9.68 -9.17
N LEU A 34 6.56 8.70 -8.27
CA LEU A 34 6.68 8.92 -6.83
C LEU A 34 8.10 8.57 -6.36
N PRO A 35 8.64 9.25 -5.33
CA PRO A 35 10.00 8.98 -4.86
C PRO A 35 10.20 7.51 -4.47
N MET A 36 11.14 6.82 -5.12
CA MET A 36 11.44 5.40 -4.87
C MET A 36 11.67 5.12 -3.38
N LEU A 37 12.43 5.98 -2.71
CA LEU A 37 12.68 5.87 -1.28
C LEU A 37 11.38 5.76 -0.47
N TYR A 38 10.35 6.55 -0.78
CA TYR A 38 9.07 6.47 -0.05
C TYR A 38 8.32 5.19 -0.38
N LYS A 39 8.38 4.75 -1.65
CA LYS A 39 7.75 3.50 -2.05
C LYS A 39 8.34 2.31 -1.28
N LEU A 40 9.66 2.27 -1.14
CA LEU A 40 10.36 1.21 -0.40
C LEU A 40 10.10 1.28 1.10
N ARG A 41 10.01 2.48 1.67
CA ARG A 41 9.71 2.66 3.08
C ARG A 41 8.31 2.19 3.45
N LEU A 42 7.32 2.45 2.59
CA LEU A 42 5.97 1.91 2.78
C LEU A 42 5.95 0.39 2.64
N ALA A 43 6.69 -0.17 1.68
CA ALA A 43 6.84 -1.62 1.57
C ALA A 43 7.49 -2.22 2.83
N GLU A 44 8.58 -1.64 3.33
CA GLU A 44 9.23 -2.04 4.57
C GLU A 44 8.24 -2.01 5.74
N PHE A 45 7.46 -0.94 5.88
CA PHE A 45 6.44 -0.81 6.92
C PHE A 45 5.44 -1.97 6.88
N VAL A 46 4.86 -2.27 5.71
CA VAL A 46 3.91 -3.38 5.54
C VAL A 46 4.57 -4.72 5.88
N LEU A 47 5.80 -4.95 5.44
CA LEU A 47 6.56 -6.19 5.71
C LEU A 47 6.85 -6.37 7.20
N ARG A 48 7.23 -5.29 7.89
CA ARG A 48 7.47 -5.31 9.34
C ARG A 48 6.19 -5.54 10.12
N LEU A 49 5.08 -4.92 9.73
CA LEU A 49 3.78 -5.19 10.32
C LEU A 49 3.41 -6.67 10.15
N ARG A 50 3.47 -7.20 8.92
CA ARG A 50 3.22 -8.61 8.64
C ARG A 50 4.09 -9.55 9.48
N LYS A 51 5.39 -9.26 9.61
CA LYS A 51 6.31 -10.07 10.41
C LYS A 51 5.96 -10.05 11.91
N ARG A 52 5.51 -8.89 12.41
CA ARG A 52 5.19 -8.70 13.83
C ARG A 52 3.86 -9.33 14.24
N PHE A 53 2.89 -9.38 13.32
CA PHE A 53 1.61 -10.04 13.58
C PHE A 53 1.63 -11.45 13.04
N HIS A 54 1.62 -12.43 13.95
CA HIS A 54 1.43 -13.83 13.58
C HIS A 54 0.01 -14.14 13.08
N LYS A 55 -0.96 -13.25 13.37
CA LYS A 55 -2.32 -13.30 12.80
C LYS A 55 -2.38 -12.49 11.51
N LYS A 56 -3.09 -13.03 10.51
CA LYS A 56 -3.36 -12.31 9.26
C LYS A 56 -4.34 -11.18 9.53
N PHE A 57 -4.16 -10.07 8.82
CA PHE A 57 -5.01 -8.90 8.91
C PHE A 57 -5.02 -8.15 7.58
N GLY A 58 -6.07 -7.36 7.37
CA GLY A 58 -6.25 -6.55 6.19
C GLY A 58 -5.54 -5.21 6.28
N LEU A 59 -4.84 -4.81 5.22
CA LEU A 59 -4.28 -3.46 5.11
C LEU A 59 -4.44 -2.92 3.70
N LEU A 60 -4.74 -1.62 3.58
CA LEU A 60 -4.79 -0.89 2.31
C LEU A 60 -4.16 0.49 2.48
N ILE A 61 -3.08 0.77 1.74
CA ILE A 61 -2.40 2.06 1.74
C ILE A 61 -2.40 2.63 0.32
N VAL A 62 -2.86 3.87 0.15
CA VAL A 62 -2.82 4.60 -1.12
C VAL A 62 -1.79 5.72 -1.03
N PHE A 63 -0.64 5.55 -1.70
CA PHE A 63 0.43 6.54 -1.73
C PHE A 63 0.37 7.40 -2.99
N GLY A 64 0.57 8.71 -2.82
CA GLY A 64 0.40 9.71 -3.87
C GLY A 64 -0.97 10.37 -3.86
N TRP A 65 -1.72 10.27 -2.75
CA TRP A 65 -3.04 10.87 -2.61
C TRP A 65 -3.02 12.39 -2.89
N GLN A 66 -4.07 12.88 -3.54
CA GLN A 66 -4.28 14.31 -3.84
C GLN A 66 -5.60 14.78 -3.23
N ASN A 67 -5.58 15.93 -2.55
CA ASN A 67 -6.77 16.48 -1.87
C ASN A 67 -7.98 16.66 -2.80
N LYS A 68 -7.75 16.90 -4.09
CA LYS A 68 -8.83 17.00 -5.10
C LYS A 68 -9.68 15.74 -5.22
N TRP A 69 -9.16 14.58 -4.79
CA TRP A 69 -9.88 13.31 -4.81
C TRP A 69 -10.77 13.08 -3.60
N LEU A 70 -10.57 13.84 -2.52
CA LEU A 70 -11.27 13.63 -1.24
C LEU A 70 -12.79 13.65 -1.41
N LYS A 71 -13.34 14.69 -2.04
CA LYS A 71 -14.80 14.82 -2.23
C LYS A 71 -15.43 13.78 -3.16
N LYS A 72 -14.65 13.02 -3.91
CA LYS A 72 -15.14 12.16 -5.00
C LYS A 72 -14.91 10.66 -4.75
N TYR A 73 -13.89 10.32 -4.00
CA TYR A 73 -13.41 8.94 -3.89
C TYR A 73 -13.14 8.52 -2.44
N ALA A 74 -13.48 9.36 -1.46
CA ALA A 74 -13.17 9.09 -0.07
C ALA A 74 -14.31 9.55 0.83
N ASP A 75 -14.87 8.61 1.56
CA ASP A 75 -15.78 8.86 2.66
C ASP A 75 -15.16 8.40 3.98
N LEU A 76 -15.57 9.08 5.05
CA LEU A 76 -15.20 8.75 6.43
C LEU A 76 -16.45 8.22 7.12
N PRO A 77 -16.71 6.90 7.06
CA PRO A 77 -17.90 6.30 7.65
C PRO A 77 -17.94 6.52 9.17
N ASP A 78 -16.77 6.59 9.81
CA ASP A 78 -16.63 6.99 11.20
C ASP A 78 -15.46 7.96 11.36
N ALA A 79 -15.75 9.20 11.75
CA ALA A 79 -14.74 10.21 12.01
C ALA A 79 -13.78 9.84 13.16
N SER A 80 -14.16 8.88 14.03
CA SER A 80 -13.32 8.33 15.09
C SER A 80 -12.24 7.38 14.55
N GLN A 81 -12.45 6.78 13.37
CA GLN A 81 -11.46 5.92 12.69
C GLN A 81 -10.39 6.72 11.94
N ASP A 82 -10.56 8.04 11.82
CA ASP A 82 -9.50 8.95 11.36
C ASP A 82 -8.52 9.25 12.52
N ILE A 83 -7.87 8.19 13.01
CA ILE A 83 -6.92 8.22 14.14
C ILE A 83 -5.77 9.21 13.91
N PHE A 84 -5.46 9.53 12.64
CA PHE A 84 -4.41 10.47 12.27
C PHE A 84 -4.89 11.93 12.09
N LYS A 85 -6.19 12.22 12.20
CA LYS A 85 -6.70 13.61 12.20
C LYS A 85 -6.33 14.38 13.46
N LYS A 86 -6.44 13.72 14.61
CA LYS A 86 -6.06 14.29 15.94
C LYS A 86 -4.56 14.13 16.22
N HIS A 87 -3.93 13.12 15.63
CA HIS A 87 -2.50 12.88 15.70
C HIS A 87 -1.90 12.82 14.29
N PRO A 88 -1.63 13.98 13.66
CA PRO A 88 -1.05 14.00 12.32
C PRO A 88 0.31 13.30 12.33
N VAL A 89 0.30 12.03 11.93
CA VAL A 89 1.51 11.25 11.71
C VAL A 89 1.94 11.54 10.29
N ARG A 90 3.06 12.24 10.16
CA ARG A 90 3.77 12.18 8.89
C ARG A 90 4.58 10.90 8.91
N ILE A 91 4.34 10.03 7.94
CA ILE A 91 5.25 8.91 7.70
C ILE A 91 6.68 9.45 7.50
N PHE A 92 6.83 10.69 6.99
CA PHE A 92 8.09 11.44 6.98
C PHE A 92 7.95 12.94 7.32
N ARG A 93 8.83 13.51 8.15
CA ARG A 93 9.01 14.98 8.28
C ARG A 93 10.36 15.38 7.66
N PHE A 94 10.33 16.39 6.80
CA PHE A 94 11.49 16.87 6.02
C PHE A 94 12.33 17.96 6.69
N GLN A 95 12.12 18.26 7.98
CA GLN A 95 12.86 19.31 8.66
C GLN A 95 13.28 18.85 10.05
N GLY A 96 14.60 18.72 10.24
CA GLY A 96 15.27 18.58 11.53
C GLY A 96 15.19 17.17 12.13
N GLU A 97 16.18 16.35 11.85
CA GLU A 97 16.70 15.28 12.72
C GLU A 97 15.72 14.25 13.30
N ALA A 98 15.19 13.41 12.40
CA ALA A 98 15.00 11.96 12.54
C ALA A 98 13.81 11.56 11.65
N LEU A 99 14.06 10.69 10.67
CA LEU A 99 12.94 9.99 10.02
C LEU A 99 12.19 9.26 11.13
N GLN A 100 10.88 9.47 11.24
CA GLN A 100 10.05 8.64 12.10
C GLN A 100 10.07 7.25 11.46
N ASP A 101 10.92 6.39 12.01
CA ASP A 101 11.05 5.03 11.53
C ASP A 101 9.72 4.34 11.82
N LEU A 102 8.91 4.13 10.78
CA LEU A 102 7.68 3.36 10.90
C LEU A 102 7.96 1.91 11.29
N GLY A 103 9.20 1.46 11.15
CA GLY A 103 9.72 0.22 11.70
C GLY A 103 10.11 0.31 13.18
N ASN A 104 10.11 1.51 13.78
CA ASN A 104 10.44 1.71 15.19
C ASN A 104 9.38 1.05 16.06
N GLU A 105 9.83 0.16 16.92
CA GLU A 105 8.95 -0.59 17.81
C GLU A 105 8.01 0.28 18.62
N ARG A 106 8.41 1.47 19.09
CA ARG A 106 7.51 2.37 19.84
C ARG A 106 6.38 2.92 18.97
N PHE A 107 6.69 3.34 17.75
CA PHE A 107 5.68 3.86 16.83
C PHE A 107 4.70 2.77 16.45
N ILE A 108 5.22 1.61 16.00
CA ILE A 108 4.36 0.49 15.68
C ILE A 108 3.57 0.14 16.94
N SER A 109 4.18 -0.07 18.11
CA SER A 109 3.48 -0.49 19.35
C SER A 109 2.36 0.44 19.76
N LYS A 110 2.55 1.75 19.62
CA LYS A 110 1.56 2.76 20.01
C LYS A 110 0.31 2.72 19.11
N HIS A 111 0.49 2.52 17.81
CA HIS A 111 -0.59 2.55 16.81
C HIS A 111 -0.98 1.16 16.29
N LEU A 112 -0.33 0.11 16.81
CA LEU A 112 -0.37 -1.30 16.36
C LEU A 112 -1.78 -1.87 16.38
N ARG A 113 -2.47 -1.67 17.50
CA ARG A 113 -3.81 -2.21 17.74
C ARG A 113 -4.85 -1.55 16.87
N GLU A 114 -4.69 -0.25 16.64
CA GLU A 114 -5.60 0.53 15.81
C GLU A 114 -5.42 0.17 14.34
N LEU A 115 -4.18 -0.02 13.87
CA LEU A 115 -3.86 -0.34 12.47
C LEU A 115 -4.25 -1.76 12.02
N VAL A 116 -4.36 -2.72 12.94
CA VAL A 116 -4.72 -4.11 12.62
C VAL A 116 -6.20 -4.41 12.75
N ASN A 117 -6.90 -3.67 13.60
CA ASN A 117 -8.37 -3.70 13.67
C ASN A 117 -9.00 -2.68 12.70
N PHE A 118 -8.20 -2.21 11.74
CA PHE A 118 -8.54 -1.09 10.89
C PHE A 118 -9.34 -1.52 9.69
N ASP A 119 -10.56 -1.02 9.56
CA ASP A 119 -11.34 -1.17 8.34
C ASP A 119 -11.21 0.10 7.49
N GLY A 120 -10.95 -0.07 6.19
CA GLY A 120 -10.71 1.03 5.25
C GLY A 120 -9.22 1.32 4.94
N ALA A 121 -9.01 2.43 4.24
CA ALA A 121 -7.73 2.80 3.63
C ALA A 121 -6.95 3.84 4.45
N ILE A 122 -5.62 3.76 4.37
CA ILE A 122 -4.69 4.81 4.80
C ILE A 122 -4.27 5.61 3.58
N LEU A 123 -4.53 6.91 3.61
CA LEU A 123 -4.19 7.82 2.51
C LEU A 123 -2.89 8.54 2.82
N VAL A 124 -1.94 8.45 1.91
CA VAL A 124 -0.61 9.04 2.04
C VAL A 124 -0.36 9.97 0.85
N ASP A 125 -0.04 11.24 1.10
CA ASP A 125 0.25 12.19 0.02
C ASP A 125 1.61 11.91 -0.64
N LYS A 126 1.93 12.62 -1.73
CA LYS A 126 3.22 12.46 -2.45
C LYS A 126 4.46 12.84 -1.61
N LYS A 127 4.27 13.59 -0.52
CA LYS A 127 5.35 13.97 0.42
C LYS A 127 5.54 12.89 1.50
N GLY A 128 4.69 11.86 1.50
CA GLY A 128 4.66 10.79 2.47
C GLY A 128 4.14 11.23 3.83
N ALA A 129 3.15 12.13 3.86
CA ALA A 129 2.36 12.39 5.05
C ALA A 129 1.07 11.55 5.01
N ILE A 130 0.68 10.92 6.12
CA ILE A 130 -0.67 10.35 6.22
C ILE A 130 -1.62 11.53 6.31
N VAL A 131 -2.54 11.63 5.35
CA VAL A 131 -3.54 12.69 5.33
C VAL A 131 -4.83 12.26 5.98
N ARG A 132 -5.18 10.97 5.88
CA ARG A 132 -6.38 10.37 6.46
C ARG A 132 -6.15 8.89 6.70
N SER A 133 -6.92 8.33 7.61
CA SER A 133 -7.13 6.89 7.72
C SER A 133 -8.61 6.60 7.94
N GLY A 134 -9.01 5.37 7.69
CA GLY A 134 -10.34 4.85 7.99
C GLY A 134 -11.27 5.17 6.85
N VAL A 135 -10.67 5.38 5.67
CA VAL A 135 -11.35 5.92 4.52
C VAL A 135 -11.99 4.76 3.78
N TYR A 136 -13.30 4.87 3.60
CA TYR A 136 -14.01 4.09 2.63
C TYR A 136 -13.77 4.68 1.24
N LEU A 137 -13.17 3.89 0.34
CA LEU A 137 -12.88 4.34 -1.02
C LEU A 137 -14.08 4.11 -1.93
N GLU A 138 -14.68 5.20 -2.38
CA GLU A 138 -15.92 5.19 -3.15
C GLU A 138 -15.70 5.32 -4.65
N GLY A 139 -16.77 5.06 -5.41
CA GLY A 139 -16.79 5.31 -6.85
C GLY A 139 -15.84 4.41 -7.66
N LEU A 140 -15.27 3.39 -7.04
CA LEU A 140 -14.45 2.38 -7.68
C LEU A 140 -15.38 1.44 -8.44
N ARG A 141 -15.21 1.33 -9.75
CA ARG A 141 -15.96 0.40 -10.60
C ARG A 141 -15.00 -0.63 -11.21
N PRO A 142 -14.60 -1.68 -10.47
CA PRO A 142 -13.60 -2.65 -10.93
C PRO A 142 -13.96 -3.31 -12.25
N LYS A 143 -15.24 -3.63 -12.47
CA LYS A 143 -15.74 -4.18 -13.74
C LYS A 143 -15.41 -3.27 -14.94
N ILE A 144 -15.73 -1.97 -14.82
CA ILE A 144 -15.46 -1.01 -15.89
C ILE A 144 -13.95 -0.83 -16.12
N VAL A 145 -13.16 -0.82 -15.05
CA VAL A 145 -11.70 -0.67 -15.14
C VAL A 145 -11.07 -1.89 -15.80
N VAL A 146 -11.47 -3.10 -15.42
CA VAL A 146 -10.90 -4.32 -15.99
C VAL A 146 -11.31 -4.52 -17.44
N GLU A 147 -12.51 -4.09 -17.84
CA GLU A 147 -12.95 -4.08 -19.24
C GLU A 147 -12.13 -3.13 -20.12
N LYS A 148 -11.71 -1.99 -19.57
CA LYS A 148 -10.82 -1.05 -20.27
C LYS A 148 -9.39 -1.56 -20.39
N LEU A 149 -8.88 -2.22 -19.35
CA LEU A 149 -7.50 -2.72 -19.32
C LEU A 149 -7.33 -4.03 -20.10
N TYR A 150 -8.33 -4.90 -20.04
CA TYR A 150 -8.29 -6.27 -20.56
C TYR A 150 -9.62 -6.60 -21.26
N PRO A 151 -9.91 -6.04 -22.44
CA PRO A 151 -11.15 -6.29 -23.17
C PRO A 151 -11.27 -7.76 -23.59
N GLY A 152 -12.51 -8.24 -23.77
CA GLY A 152 -12.80 -9.56 -24.37
C GLY A 152 -12.56 -10.80 -23.51
N HIS A 153 -12.17 -10.66 -22.24
CA HIS A 153 -11.92 -11.80 -21.35
C HIS A 153 -13.18 -12.18 -20.56
N ALA A 154 -13.70 -13.39 -20.80
CA ALA A 154 -14.89 -13.95 -20.14
C ALA A 154 -14.54 -14.69 -18.84
N SER A 155 -13.84 -14.01 -17.91
CA SER A 155 -13.52 -14.58 -16.59
C SER A 155 -13.89 -13.63 -15.45
N ASP A 156 -13.86 -14.13 -14.21
CA ASP A 156 -14.15 -13.31 -13.03
C ASP A 156 -13.15 -12.15 -12.84
N LEU A 157 -13.53 -11.14 -12.06
CA LEU A 157 -12.71 -9.94 -11.88
C LEU A 157 -11.29 -10.24 -11.36
N SER A 158 -11.15 -11.22 -10.46
CA SER A 158 -9.85 -11.56 -9.87
C SER A 158 -8.88 -12.04 -10.93
N SER A 159 -9.29 -13.04 -11.70
CA SER A 159 -8.47 -13.61 -12.78
C SER A 159 -8.15 -12.57 -13.86
N ARG A 160 -9.11 -11.72 -14.24
CA ARG A 160 -8.90 -10.67 -15.26
C ARG A 160 -7.88 -9.62 -14.83
N PHE A 161 -7.81 -9.31 -13.54
CA PHE A 161 -6.78 -8.43 -12.98
C PHE A 161 -5.42 -9.11 -12.78
N GLY A 162 -5.30 -10.41 -13.08
CA GLY A 162 -4.06 -11.17 -12.99
C GLY A 162 -3.82 -11.85 -11.64
N PHE A 163 -4.80 -11.86 -10.74
CA PHE A 163 -4.69 -12.62 -9.49
C PHE A 163 -4.77 -14.13 -9.76
N ARG A 164 -3.92 -14.91 -9.11
CA ARG A 164 -3.88 -16.38 -9.24
C ARG A 164 -4.94 -17.04 -8.37
N LYS A 165 -5.27 -16.42 -7.25
CA LYS A 165 -6.34 -16.85 -6.35
C LYS A 165 -7.49 -15.84 -6.41
N LYS A 166 -8.69 -16.29 -6.06
CA LYS A 166 -9.83 -15.38 -5.89
C LYS A 166 -9.52 -14.40 -4.76
N VAL A 167 -9.68 -13.12 -5.04
CA VAL A 167 -9.51 -12.04 -4.07
C VAL A 167 -10.83 -11.29 -3.88
N HIS A 168 -10.97 -10.67 -2.72
CA HIS A 168 -12.19 -9.95 -2.34
C HIS A 168 -12.05 -8.43 -2.54
N ALA A 169 -13.04 -7.70 -2.04
CA ALA A 169 -13.26 -6.28 -2.28
C ALA A 169 -12.01 -5.41 -2.07
N ARG A 170 -11.18 -5.67 -1.04
CA ARG A 170 -9.98 -4.88 -0.73
C ARG A 170 -8.96 -4.87 -1.87
N HIS A 171 -8.64 -6.04 -2.44
CA HIS A 171 -7.65 -6.15 -3.52
C HIS A 171 -8.21 -5.62 -4.84
N LEU A 172 -9.49 -5.89 -5.13
CA LEU A 172 -10.17 -5.34 -6.29
C LEU A 172 -10.25 -3.81 -6.22
N ALA A 173 -10.53 -3.25 -5.04
CA ALA A 173 -10.49 -1.82 -4.80
C ALA A 173 -9.06 -1.28 -4.99
N ALA A 174 -8.06 -1.91 -4.40
CA ALA A 174 -6.67 -1.48 -4.47
C ALA A 174 -6.14 -1.37 -5.91
N ILE A 175 -6.31 -2.42 -6.72
CA ILE A 175 -5.86 -2.40 -8.11
C ILE A 175 -6.66 -1.38 -8.93
N THR A 176 -7.97 -1.27 -8.69
CA THR A 176 -8.83 -0.28 -9.35
C THR A 176 -8.41 1.15 -9.00
N VAL A 177 -8.11 1.43 -7.73
CA VAL A 177 -7.62 2.73 -7.24
C VAL A 177 -6.32 3.11 -7.94
N SER A 178 -5.38 2.16 -8.06
CA SER A 178 -4.10 2.40 -8.72
C SER A 178 -4.24 2.81 -10.21
N TYR A 179 -5.35 2.46 -10.84
CA TYR A 179 -5.71 2.87 -12.21
C TYR A 179 -6.46 4.20 -12.25
N VAL A 180 -7.52 4.33 -11.44
CA VAL A 180 -8.41 5.50 -11.43
C VAL A 180 -7.68 6.73 -10.91
N LEU A 181 -6.93 6.59 -9.82
CA LEU A 181 -6.13 7.64 -9.20
C LEU A 181 -4.72 7.62 -9.78
N ARG A 182 -4.57 8.21 -10.97
CA ARG A 182 -3.29 8.22 -11.70
C ARG A 182 -2.15 8.79 -10.86
N GLY A 183 -0.99 8.14 -10.96
CA GLY A 183 0.22 8.54 -10.24
C GLY A 183 0.27 8.06 -8.79
N THR A 184 -0.56 7.07 -8.43
CA THR A 184 -0.51 6.43 -7.11
C THR A 184 0.21 5.08 -7.14
N THR A 185 0.79 4.72 -6.00
CA THR A 185 1.24 3.36 -5.68
C THR A 185 0.37 2.83 -4.54
N VAL A 186 -0.22 1.66 -4.71
CA VAL A 186 -1.17 1.10 -3.73
C VAL A 186 -0.60 -0.18 -3.14
N TYR A 187 -0.67 -0.32 -1.82
CA TYR A 187 -0.14 -1.46 -1.08
C TYR A 187 -1.28 -2.19 -0.38
N THR A 188 -1.29 -3.53 -0.42
CA THR A 188 -2.24 -4.32 0.36
C THR A 188 -1.60 -5.48 1.08
N LEU A 189 -2.18 -5.82 2.24
CA LEU A 189 -1.97 -7.10 2.91
C LEU A 189 -3.30 -7.84 3.00
N SER A 190 -3.33 -9.11 2.60
CA SER A 190 -4.52 -9.96 2.67
C SER A 190 -4.74 -10.51 4.07
N GLU A 191 -5.98 -10.43 4.53
CA GLU A 191 -6.44 -11.01 5.78
C GLU A 191 -6.61 -12.53 5.68
N GLU A 192 -6.91 -13.02 4.48
CA GLU A 192 -7.19 -14.43 4.21
C GLU A 192 -5.90 -15.23 4.01
N THR A 193 -4.92 -14.63 3.33
CA THR A 193 -3.69 -15.32 2.91
C THR A 193 -2.43 -14.76 3.55
N GLY A 194 -2.45 -13.50 4.00
CA GLY A 194 -1.24 -12.78 4.43
C GLY A 194 -0.34 -12.38 3.27
N ASP A 195 -0.84 -12.45 2.02
CA ASP A 195 -0.09 -12.04 0.83
C ASP A 195 0.01 -10.51 0.76
N PHE A 196 1.20 -10.04 0.37
CA PHE A 196 1.52 -8.63 0.19
C PHE A 196 1.57 -8.31 -1.29
N HIS A 197 0.79 -7.30 -1.70
CA HIS A 197 0.74 -6.83 -3.08
C HIS A 197 1.07 -5.34 -3.18
N ILE A 198 1.63 -4.97 -4.32
CA ILE A 198 1.80 -3.57 -4.74
C ILE A 198 1.18 -3.42 -6.12
N PHE A 199 0.34 -2.40 -6.27
CA PHE A 199 -0.35 -2.08 -7.52
C PHE A 199 0.01 -0.70 -8.02
N GLU A 200 0.21 -0.59 -9.32
CA GLU A 200 0.33 0.67 -10.02
C GLU A 200 -0.38 0.58 -11.37
N ARG A 201 -1.09 1.64 -11.76
CA ARG A 201 -1.73 1.78 -13.07
C ARG A 201 -2.65 0.60 -13.44
N GLY A 202 -3.30 0.00 -12.44
CA GLY A 202 -4.21 -1.14 -12.64
C GLY A 202 -3.52 -2.48 -12.82
N LYS A 203 -2.24 -2.60 -12.47
CA LYS A 203 -1.45 -3.83 -12.60
C LYS A 203 -0.84 -4.22 -11.26
N ILE A 204 -0.66 -5.53 -11.07
CA ILE A 204 0.16 -6.09 -9.98
C ILE A 204 1.63 -5.85 -10.35
N VAL A 205 2.31 -4.96 -9.63
CA VAL A 205 3.74 -4.68 -9.81
C VAL A 205 4.57 -5.64 -8.97
N TYR A 206 4.10 -5.95 -7.76
CA TYR A 206 4.73 -6.90 -6.86
C TYR A 206 3.68 -7.74 -6.15
N SER A 207 3.99 -9.02 -5.93
CA SER A 207 3.16 -9.94 -5.13
C SER A 207 4.04 -10.97 -4.43
N THR A 208 3.71 -11.30 -3.18
CA THR A 208 4.29 -12.47 -2.50
C THR A 208 3.61 -13.79 -2.91
N ALA A 209 2.42 -13.73 -3.51
CA ALA A 209 1.77 -14.91 -4.05
C ALA A 209 2.48 -15.35 -5.34
N ARG A 210 2.92 -16.61 -5.36
CA ARG A 210 3.71 -17.16 -6.48
C ARG A 210 2.91 -17.10 -7.78
N GLY A 211 3.54 -16.57 -8.84
CA GLY A 211 3.02 -16.60 -10.21
C GLY A 211 2.02 -15.50 -10.58
N GLU A 212 1.84 -14.47 -9.75
CA GLU A 212 1.01 -13.28 -10.05
C GLU A 212 1.78 -12.13 -10.71
N THR A 213 3.11 -12.14 -10.60
CA THR A 213 3.99 -11.25 -11.35
C THR A 213 4.64 -12.04 -12.47
N LYS A 214 4.77 -11.42 -13.66
CA LYS A 214 5.69 -11.96 -14.66
C LYS A 214 7.09 -11.86 -14.05
N ALA A 215 7.81 -12.98 -14.00
CA ALA A 215 9.26 -12.90 -13.87
C ALA A 215 9.73 -11.95 -14.98
N GLY A 216 10.45 -10.90 -14.59
CA GLY A 216 11.30 -10.18 -15.55
C GLY A 216 12.28 -11.16 -16.16
#